data_AF-A0A0C9RHE6-F1
#
_entry.id   AF-A0A0C9RHE6-F1
#
_cell.length_a   1.000
_cell.length_b   1.000
_cell.length_c   1.000
_cell.angle_alpha   90.00
_cell.angle_beta   90.00
_cell.angle_gamma   90.00
#
_symmetry.space_group_name_H-M   'P 1'
#
loop_
_entity.id
_entity.type
_entity.pdbx_description
1 polymer ?
#
loop_
_entity_poly.entity_id
_entity_poly.type
_entity_poly.pdbx_seq_one_letter_code
_entity_poly.pdbx_strand_id
1 'polypeptide(L)'
;MDWIKSKGYAGAMSWAIDMDDFNGICGEKDILTKILHKNMKGYRIPEPKPNTKPRPEWDRPPSTTSSPSDSKPTPPKRQTEETTRPAYKPKPIPTRPSRPTNSPVTPDIDDGDNEIQCSGQDFMAGRDCDSYYRCVYGKPLKFQCASGLIFNPDKFVCDWPANVERNECHQSHYF
;
A
#
# COMPACT_ATOMS: atom_id res chain seq x y z
N MET A 1 -31.40 2.39 -7.66
CA MET A 1 -30.88 3.08 -6.45
C MET A 1 -31.96 3.85 -5.69
N ASP A 2 -33.22 3.80 -6.14
CA ASP A 2 -34.30 4.61 -5.58
C ASP A 2 -34.66 4.21 -4.15
N TRP A 3 -34.50 2.94 -3.80
CA TRP A 3 -34.72 2.47 -2.44
C TRP A 3 -33.78 3.13 -1.41
N ILE A 4 -32.49 3.29 -1.74
CA ILE A 4 -31.50 3.95 -0.87
C ILE A 4 -31.93 5.39 -0.60
N LYS A 5 -32.34 6.10 -1.66
CA LYS A 5 -32.83 7.48 -1.59
C LYS A 5 -34.13 7.57 -0.77
N SER A 6 -35.06 6.64 -0.96
CA SER A 6 -36.34 6.64 -0.22
C SER A 6 -36.18 6.38 1.27
N LYS A 7 -35.17 5.61 1.66
CA LYS A 7 -34.90 5.28 3.07
C LYS A 7 -34.05 6.34 3.76
N GLY A 8 -33.54 7.32 3.03
CA GLY A 8 -32.67 8.34 3.62
C GLY A 8 -31.28 7.81 3.98
N TYR A 9 -30.84 6.68 3.40
CA TYR A 9 -29.51 6.15 3.69
C TYR A 9 -28.42 7.03 3.10
N ALA A 10 -27.24 7.02 3.71
CA ALA A 10 -26.16 7.92 3.35
C ALA A 10 -25.55 7.63 1.97
N GLY A 11 -25.61 6.38 1.50
CA GLY A 11 -24.85 5.98 0.33
C GLY A 11 -25.13 4.55 -0.13
N ALA A 12 -24.43 4.18 -1.19
CA ALA A 12 -24.27 2.81 -1.64
C ALA A 12 -22.79 2.41 -1.49
N MET A 13 -22.52 1.14 -1.22
CA MET A 13 -21.17 0.58 -1.16
C MET A 13 -21.13 -0.66 -2.05
N SER A 14 -20.06 -0.82 -2.82
CA SER A 14 -19.81 -1.99 -3.64
C SER A 14 -18.55 -2.70 -3.17
N TRP A 15 -18.69 -3.98 -2.83
CA TRP A 15 -17.58 -4.89 -2.69
C TRP A 15 -17.53 -5.76 -3.95
N ALA A 16 -16.55 -5.64 -4.84
CA ALA A 16 -15.44 -4.70 -4.87
C ALA A 16 -15.27 -4.14 -6.29
N ILE A 17 -14.45 -3.11 -6.43
CA ILE A 17 -14.28 -2.38 -7.70
C ILE A 17 -13.67 -3.25 -8.82
N ASP A 18 -12.87 -4.24 -8.45
CA ASP A 18 -12.19 -5.17 -9.37
C ASP A 18 -13.12 -6.23 -9.98
N MET A 19 -14.32 -6.42 -9.41
CA MET A 19 -15.34 -7.33 -9.93
C MET A 19 -16.34 -6.65 -10.89
N ASP A 20 -16.23 -5.33 -11.10
CA ASP A 20 -16.98 -4.64 -12.16
C ASP A 20 -16.31 -4.87 -13.53
N ASP A 21 -17.02 -4.60 -14.62
CA ASP A 21 -16.45 -4.70 -15.96
C ASP A 21 -15.53 -3.51 -16.28
N PHE A 22 -14.40 -3.43 -15.59
CA PHE A 22 -13.46 -2.32 -15.74
C PHE A 22 -12.65 -2.35 -17.05
N ASN A 23 -12.77 -3.43 -17.82
CA ASN A 23 -12.14 -3.55 -19.14
C ASN A 23 -13.14 -3.34 -20.29
N GLY A 24 -14.45 -3.30 -20.01
CA GLY A 24 -15.49 -3.17 -21.03
C GLY A 24 -15.64 -4.43 -21.90
N ILE A 25 -15.35 -5.61 -21.35
CA ILE A 25 -15.44 -6.89 -22.08
C ILE A 25 -16.89 -7.23 -22.40
N CYS A 26 -17.81 -6.86 -21.51
CA CYS A 26 -19.25 -7.08 -21.63
C CYS A 26 -19.99 -5.84 -22.18
N GLY A 27 -19.26 -4.77 -22.56
CA GLY A 27 -19.83 -3.56 -23.14
C GLY A 27 -19.27 -2.28 -22.52
N GLU A 28 -20.14 -1.48 -21.89
CA GLU A 28 -19.71 -0.22 -21.29
C GLU A 28 -18.81 -0.49 -20.06
N LYS A 29 -17.59 0.05 -20.10
CA LYS A 29 -16.64 -0.01 -18.99
C LYS A 29 -17.21 0.61 -17.70
N ASP A 30 -16.95 -0.02 -16.56
CA ASP A 30 -17.33 0.40 -15.20
C ASP A 30 -18.85 0.55 -15.00
N ILE A 31 -19.65 -0.33 -15.61
CA ILE A 31 -21.11 -0.16 -15.69
C ILE A 31 -21.79 -0.07 -14.32
N LEU A 32 -21.43 -0.92 -13.35
CA LEU A 32 -22.08 -0.91 -12.04
C LEU A 32 -21.68 0.33 -11.26
N THR A 33 -20.40 0.69 -11.30
CA THR A 33 -19.84 1.86 -10.64
C THR A 33 -20.46 3.15 -11.20
N LYS A 34 -20.64 3.22 -12.52
CA LYS A 34 -21.35 4.32 -13.19
C LYS A 34 -22.81 4.40 -12.77
N ILE A 35 -23.51 3.28 -12.62
CA ILE A 35 -24.89 3.26 -12.13
C ILE A 35 -24.96 3.83 -10.70
N LEU A 36 -24.07 3.42 -9.81
CA LEU A 36 -23.99 3.97 -8.45
C LEU A 36 -23.74 5.48 -8.48
N HIS A 37 -22.70 5.92 -9.18
CA HIS A 37 -22.32 7.33 -9.25
C HIS A 37 -23.43 8.19 -9.88
N LYS A 38 -24.00 7.78 -11.02
CA LYS A 38 -25.07 8.51 -11.72
C LYS A 38 -26.28 8.73 -10.84
N ASN A 39 -26.64 7.75 -10.01
CA ASN A 39 -27.80 7.84 -9.14
C ASN A 39 -27.56 8.61 -7.83
N MET A 40 -26.30 8.66 -7.37
CA MET A 40 -25.96 9.21 -6.05
C MET A 40 -25.29 10.59 -6.11
N LYS A 41 -24.71 11.01 -7.24
CA LYS A 41 -23.95 12.27 -7.40
C LYS A 41 -24.69 13.54 -6.95
N GLY A 42 -26.02 13.55 -7.03
CA GLY A 42 -26.86 14.68 -6.62
C GLY A 42 -27.80 14.41 -5.44
N TYR A 43 -27.71 13.22 -4.84
CA TYR A 43 -28.61 12.83 -3.76
C TYR A 43 -28.20 13.52 -2.45
N ARG A 44 -29.12 14.28 -1.86
CA ARG A 44 -28.95 14.91 -0.55
C ARG A 44 -29.57 14.03 0.53
N ILE A 45 -28.75 13.69 1.51
CA ILE A 45 -29.17 12.87 2.65
C ILE A 45 -30.15 13.69 3.49
N PRO A 46 -31.33 13.15 3.83
CA PRO A 46 -32.25 13.85 4.73
C PRO A 46 -31.64 13.94 6.13
N GLU A 47 -31.88 15.05 6.82
CA GLU A 47 -31.43 15.21 8.20
C GLU A 47 -32.05 14.13 9.10
N PRO A 48 -31.25 13.42 9.90
CA PRO A 48 -31.78 12.44 10.83
C PRO A 48 -32.64 13.17 11.87
N LYS A 49 -33.89 12.73 12.07
CA LYS A 49 -34.67 13.17 13.22
C LYS A 49 -34.18 12.38 14.43
N PRO A 50 -33.47 12.98 15.39
CA PRO A 50 -33.01 12.25 16.56
C PRO A 50 -34.24 11.80 17.37
N ASN A 51 -34.53 10.50 17.33
CA ASN A 51 -35.39 9.86 18.32
C ASN A 51 -34.49 9.28 19.42
N THR A 52 -33.77 10.16 20.11
CA THR A 52 -32.98 9.77 21.25
C THR A 52 -33.91 9.71 22.46
N LYS A 53 -33.98 8.55 23.12
CA LYS A 53 -34.42 8.55 24.53
C LYS A 53 -33.42 9.41 25.29
N PRO A 54 -33.85 10.34 26.16
CA PRO A 54 -32.94 11.08 27.01
C PRO A 54 -32.00 10.12 27.71
N ARG A 55 -30.69 10.41 27.70
CA ARG A 55 -29.72 9.63 28.48
C ARG A 55 -30.21 9.66 29.94
N PRO A 56 -30.44 8.51 30.58
CA PRO A 56 -30.84 8.48 31.98
C PRO A 56 -29.82 9.21 32.84
N GLU A 57 -30.29 9.89 33.90
CA GLU A 57 -29.42 10.69 34.78
C GLU A 57 -28.29 9.86 35.40
N TRP A 58 -28.53 8.58 35.70
CA TRP A 58 -27.53 7.66 36.26
C TRP A 58 -26.37 7.36 35.32
N ASP A 59 -26.59 7.53 34.02
CA ASP A 59 -25.58 7.28 33.00
C ASP A 59 -24.91 8.61 32.58
N ARG A 60 -25.42 9.77 32.98
CA ARG A 60 -24.85 11.06 32.58
C ARG A 60 -23.42 11.18 33.16
N PRO A 61 -22.37 11.33 32.33
CA PRO A 61 -21.02 11.51 32.84
C PRO A 61 -20.97 12.80 33.68
N PRO A 62 -20.24 12.81 34.81
CA PRO A 62 -20.11 14.01 35.61
C PRO A 62 -19.53 15.13 34.76
N SER A 63 -20.21 16.28 34.74
CA SER A 63 -19.72 17.48 34.06
C SER A 63 -18.35 17.85 34.63
N THR A 64 -17.32 17.79 33.80
CA THR A 64 -15.98 18.21 34.19
C THR A 64 -15.98 19.70 34.45
N THR A 65 -15.80 20.10 35.71
CA THR A 65 -15.46 21.48 36.07
C THR A 65 -14.12 21.82 35.40
N SER A 66 -14.10 22.91 34.62
CA SER A 66 -12.86 23.45 34.08
C SER A 66 -12.04 24.01 35.23
N SER A 67 -10.99 23.29 35.65
CA SER A 67 -9.96 23.82 36.54
C SER A 67 -8.57 23.37 36.11
N PRO A 68 -7.54 24.19 36.36
CA PRO A 68 -6.26 24.16 35.68
C PRO A 68 -5.18 23.36 36.42
N SER A 69 -4.24 22.85 35.62
CA SER A 69 -2.87 22.44 35.96
C SER A 69 -2.63 21.13 36.74
N ASP A 70 -1.74 20.34 36.12
CA ASP A 70 -0.75 19.41 36.68
C ASP A 70 -1.19 18.23 37.55
N SER A 71 -1.22 17.05 36.93
CA SER A 71 -0.29 15.93 37.24
C SER A 71 -0.62 14.71 36.38
N LYS A 72 0.35 14.28 35.56
CA LYS A 72 0.30 13.11 34.67
C LYS A 72 0.12 11.81 35.47
N PRO A 73 -0.94 10.99 35.25
CA PRO A 73 -1.02 9.66 35.82
C PRO A 73 -0.22 8.67 34.97
N THR A 74 0.63 7.89 35.61
CA THR A 74 1.43 6.81 35.03
C THR A 74 0.54 5.62 34.62
N PRO A 75 0.79 4.93 33.48
CA PRO A 75 0.00 3.76 33.08
C PRO A 75 0.26 2.56 34.00
N PRO A 76 -0.75 1.71 34.26
CA PRO A 76 -0.57 0.48 35.01
C PRO A 76 0.27 -0.54 34.23
N LYS A 77 1.20 -1.19 34.92
CA LYS A 77 2.10 -2.22 34.37
C LYS A 77 1.29 -3.48 34.02
N ARG A 78 1.26 -3.85 32.74
CA ARG A 78 0.64 -5.08 32.23
C ARG A 78 1.52 -6.28 32.64
N GLN A 79 0.96 -7.25 33.34
CA GLN A 79 1.60 -8.54 33.58
C GLN A 79 1.58 -9.35 32.29
N THR A 80 2.75 -9.84 31.88
CA THR A 80 2.91 -10.76 30.75
C THR A 80 3.04 -12.16 31.32
N GLU A 81 2.05 -13.03 31.09
CA GLU A 81 2.21 -14.46 31.33
C GLU A 81 2.96 -15.09 30.15
N GLU A 82 4.09 -15.73 30.44
CA GLU A 82 4.82 -16.57 29.48
C GLU A 82 4.05 -17.86 29.23
N THR A 83 3.58 -18.04 28.01
CA THR A 83 3.06 -19.32 27.53
C THR A 83 4.21 -20.17 27.03
N THR A 84 4.59 -21.21 27.79
CA THR A 84 5.60 -22.19 27.39
C THR A 84 5.05 -23.08 26.28
N ARG A 85 5.54 -22.89 25.05
CA ARG A 85 5.18 -23.72 23.89
C ARG A 85 5.88 -25.09 23.99
N PRO A 86 5.17 -26.22 23.82
CA PRO A 86 5.80 -27.54 23.83
C PRO A 86 6.77 -27.72 22.64
N ALA A 87 7.91 -28.37 22.91
CA ALA A 87 8.96 -28.63 21.95
C ALA A 87 8.47 -29.54 20.81
N TYR A 88 8.40 -28.99 19.60
CA TYR A 88 8.07 -29.73 18.38
C TYR A 88 9.32 -30.41 17.82
N LYS A 89 9.27 -31.75 17.65
CA LYS A 89 10.34 -32.51 16.99
C LYS A 89 10.40 -32.13 15.50
N PRO A 90 11.57 -31.75 14.96
CA PRO A 90 11.67 -31.41 13.54
C PRO A 90 11.50 -32.66 12.66
N LYS A 91 10.58 -32.56 11.70
CA LYS A 91 10.43 -33.50 10.58
C LYS A 91 11.53 -33.21 9.55
N PRO A 92 12.15 -34.21 8.89
CA PRO A 92 13.23 -33.98 7.95
C PRO A 92 12.79 -33.05 6.80
N ILE A 93 13.56 -31.99 6.58
CA ILE A 93 13.35 -30.97 5.54
C ILE A 93 13.85 -31.53 4.21
N PRO A 94 13.03 -31.52 3.13
CA PRO A 94 13.50 -31.79 1.79
C PRO A 94 14.48 -30.70 1.35
N THR A 95 15.66 -31.09 0.87
CA THR A 95 16.69 -30.19 0.35
C THR A 95 16.17 -29.45 -0.87
N ARG A 96 15.77 -28.19 -0.69
CA ARG A 96 15.38 -27.28 -1.77
C ARG A 96 16.65 -26.75 -2.44
N PRO A 97 16.76 -26.75 -3.78
CA PRO A 97 17.87 -26.11 -4.47
C PRO A 97 17.93 -24.61 -4.12
N SER A 98 19.15 -24.13 -3.88
CA SER A 98 19.47 -22.77 -3.46
C SER A 98 18.91 -21.74 -4.44
N ARG A 99 18.00 -20.89 -3.96
CA ARG A 99 17.61 -19.67 -4.65
C ARG A 99 18.78 -18.67 -4.54
N PRO A 100 19.22 -18.01 -5.63
CA PRO A 100 20.21 -16.95 -5.51
C PRO A 100 19.64 -15.83 -4.64
N THR A 101 20.33 -15.55 -3.53
CA THR A 101 20.00 -14.47 -2.60
C THR A 101 20.56 -13.18 -3.16
N ASN A 102 19.77 -12.45 -3.95
CA ASN A 102 20.04 -11.04 -4.20
C ASN A 102 19.64 -10.27 -2.94
N SER A 103 20.51 -10.25 -1.95
CA SER A 103 20.42 -9.29 -0.85
C SER A 103 20.60 -7.88 -1.43
N PRO A 104 19.79 -6.89 -1.02
CA PRO A 104 20.05 -5.50 -1.37
C PRO A 104 21.41 -5.11 -0.78
N VAL A 105 22.38 -4.81 -1.64
CA VAL A 105 23.62 -4.17 -1.23
C VAL A 105 23.25 -2.73 -0.90
N THR A 106 23.21 -2.38 0.38
CA THR A 106 23.28 -0.98 0.79
C THR A 106 24.65 -0.47 0.39
N PRO A 107 24.79 0.51 -0.51
CA PRO A 107 26.08 1.15 -0.68
C PRO A 107 26.41 1.87 0.62
N ASP A 108 27.50 1.47 1.27
CA ASP A 108 28.25 2.38 2.13
C ASP A 108 28.53 3.64 1.31
N ILE A 109 28.17 4.79 1.87
CA ILE A 109 28.21 6.10 1.21
C ILE A 109 29.68 6.44 0.97
N ASP A 110 30.13 6.30 -0.29
CA ASP A 110 31.38 6.89 -0.77
C ASP A 110 31.08 8.30 -1.28
N ASP A 111 31.80 9.27 -0.72
CA ASP A 111 31.75 10.69 -1.05
C ASP A 111 32.22 10.91 -2.51
N GLY A 112 31.27 11.00 -3.44
CA GLY A 112 31.59 11.26 -4.85
C GLY A 112 30.36 11.43 -5.74
N ASP A 113 29.96 12.69 -5.92
CA ASP A 113 29.28 13.25 -7.10
C ASP A 113 28.27 12.37 -7.87
N ASN A 114 27.01 12.41 -7.42
CA ASN A 114 25.74 12.48 -8.16
C ASN A 114 24.65 12.00 -7.20
N GLU A 115 24.15 12.92 -6.37
CA GLU A 115 23.10 12.62 -5.40
C GLU A 115 21.83 12.22 -6.16
N ILE A 116 21.55 10.91 -6.22
CA ILE A 116 20.32 10.37 -6.80
C ILE A 116 19.16 10.84 -5.92
N GLN A 117 18.60 11.97 -6.28
CA GLN A 117 17.52 12.59 -5.54
C GLN A 117 16.20 11.89 -5.87
N CYS A 118 15.54 11.37 -4.84
CA CYS A 118 14.23 10.76 -4.94
C CYS A 118 13.16 11.84 -5.26
N SER A 119 12.99 12.15 -6.54
CA SER A 119 12.05 13.16 -7.07
C SER A 119 10.59 12.67 -7.13
N GLY A 120 10.15 11.89 -6.13
CA GLY A 120 8.78 11.40 -6.01
C GLY A 120 8.42 10.14 -6.82
N GLN A 121 9.37 9.53 -7.53
CA GLN A 121 9.20 8.23 -8.18
C GLN A 121 9.82 7.11 -7.32
N ASP A 122 9.10 6.00 -7.15
CA ASP A 122 9.55 4.87 -6.32
C ASP A 122 10.72 4.10 -6.93
N PHE A 123 10.77 4.01 -8.26
CA PHE A 123 11.80 3.29 -9.01
C PHE A 123 12.44 4.20 -10.05
N MET A 124 13.77 4.18 -10.12
CA MET A 124 14.56 4.96 -11.05
C MET A 124 15.57 4.08 -11.76
N ALA A 125 15.80 4.35 -13.04
CA ALA A 125 16.85 3.71 -13.81
C ALA A 125 18.24 3.98 -13.20
N GLY A 126 19.06 2.94 -13.05
CA GLY A 126 20.47 3.10 -12.72
C GLY A 126 21.31 3.47 -13.95
N ARG A 127 22.55 3.92 -13.70
CA ARG A 127 23.55 4.13 -14.75
C ARG A 127 23.87 2.83 -15.47
N ASP A 128 24.01 1.73 -14.72
CA ASP A 128 24.19 0.41 -15.29
C ASP A 128 22.83 -0.11 -15.78
N CYS A 129 22.79 -0.68 -16.98
CA CYS A 129 21.58 -1.20 -17.64
C CYS A 129 20.85 -2.26 -16.82
N ASP A 130 21.61 -3.07 -16.09
CA ASP A 130 21.13 -4.12 -15.20
C ASP A 130 20.90 -3.60 -13.77
N SER A 131 20.93 -2.29 -13.54
CA SER A 131 20.73 -1.70 -12.21
C SER A 131 19.57 -0.71 -12.17
N TYR A 132 18.94 -0.61 -11.00
CA TYR A 132 17.90 0.37 -10.73
C TYR A 132 17.94 0.80 -9.26
N TYR A 133 17.38 1.97 -8.97
CA TYR A 133 17.24 2.49 -7.62
C TYR A 133 15.80 2.38 -7.17
N ARG A 134 15.57 1.92 -5.94
CA ARG A 134 14.27 2.05 -5.26
C ARG A 134 14.39 3.08 -4.14
N CYS A 135 13.56 4.10 -4.20
CA CYS A 135 13.48 5.10 -3.14
C CYS A 135 12.72 4.54 -1.94
N VAL A 136 13.37 4.53 -0.77
CA VAL A 136 12.76 4.13 0.50
C VAL A 136 13.03 5.23 1.51
N TYR A 137 11.97 5.88 2.00
CA TYR A 137 12.06 7.05 2.90
C TYR A 137 12.95 8.19 2.35
N GLY A 138 12.87 8.43 1.03
CA GLY A 138 13.67 9.47 0.37
C GLY A 138 15.14 9.11 0.16
N LYS A 139 15.56 7.89 0.50
CA LYS A 139 16.92 7.40 0.25
C LYS A 139 16.93 6.39 -0.91
N PRO A 140 17.81 6.55 -1.91
CA PRO A 140 17.92 5.59 -3.00
C PRO A 140 18.65 4.33 -2.53
N LEU A 141 18.04 3.16 -2.75
CA LEU A 141 18.68 1.86 -2.58
C LEU A 141 18.95 1.25 -3.97
N LYS A 142 20.20 0.89 -4.26
CA LYS A 142 20.57 0.26 -5.53
C LYS A 142 20.16 -1.22 -5.51
N PHE A 143 19.57 -1.67 -6.61
CA PHE A 143 19.20 -3.05 -6.89
C PHE A 143 19.77 -3.44 -8.25
N GLN A 144 20.02 -4.74 -8.42
CA GLN A 144 20.52 -5.31 -9.66
C GLN A 144 19.52 -6.35 -10.19
N CYS A 145 19.25 -6.27 -11.48
CA CYS A 145 18.45 -7.22 -12.24
C CYS A 145 19.16 -8.58 -12.29
N ALA A 146 18.38 -9.63 -12.59
CA ALA A 146 18.99 -10.91 -12.91
C ALA A 146 19.85 -10.79 -14.17
N SER A 147 20.90 -11.61 -14.26
CA SER A 147 21.85 -11.58 -15.39
C SER A 147 21.12 -11.70 -16.74
N GLY A 148 21.42 -10.78 -17.65
CA GLY A 148 20.81 -10.71 -18.98
C GLY A 148 19.49 -9.93 -19.05
N LEU A 149 18.98 -9.40 -17.93
CA LEU A 149 17.82 -8.51 -17.91
C LEU A 149 18.23 -7.05 -17.72
N ILE A 150 17.44 -6.14 -18.31
CA ILE A 150 17.64 -4.70 -18.26
C ILE A 150 16.45 -4.07 -17.53
N PHE A 151 16.71 -3.05 -16.70
CA PHE A 151 15.63 -2.35 -16.03
C PHE A 151 14.80 -1.51 -17.01
N ASN A 152 13.51 -1.84 -17.12
CA ASN A 152 12.53 -1.10 -17.90
C ASN A 152 11.92 0.04 -17.05
N PRO A 153 12.19 1.32 -17.35
CA PRO A 153 11.66 2.45 -16.58
C PRO A 153 10.15 2.69 -16.81
N ASP A 154 9.57 2.18 -17.89
CA ASP A 154 8.13 2.36 -18.21
C ASP A 154 7.26 1.36 -17.46
N LYS A 155 7.78 0.15 -17.25
CA LYS A 155 7.08 -0.95 -16.53
C LYS A 155 7.57 -1.14 -15.09
N PHE A 156 8.62 -0.44 -14.68
CA PHE A 156 9.28 -0.58 -13.37
C PHE A 156 9.72 -2.02 -13.04
N VAL A 157 10.10 -2.80 -14.04
CA VAL A 157 10.55 -4.20 -13.90
C VAL A 157 11.80 -4.48 -14.71
N CYS A 158 12.58 -5.48 -14.32
CA CYS A 158 13.64 -6.02 -15.16
C CYS A 158 13.01 -6.85 -16.29
N ASP A 159 13.21 -6.43 -17.52
CA ASP A 159 12.66 -7.06 -18.73
C ASP A 159 13.80 -7.48 -19.67
N TRP A 160 13.48 -8.26 -20.68
CA TRP A 160 14.44 -8.64 -21.71
C TRP A 160 14.87 -7.41 -22.52
N PRO A 161 16.12 -7.34 -23.01
CA PRO A 161 16.62 -6.19 -23.78
C PRO A 161 15.69 -5.77 -24.93
N ALA A 162 15.11 -6.73 -25.65
CA ALA A 162 14.18 -6.48 -26.74
C ALA A 162 12.91 -5.69 -26.35
N ASN A 163 12.55 -5.68 -25.06
CA ASN A 163 11.34 -5.05 -24.52
C ASN A 163 11.62 -3.71 -23.82
N VAL A 164 12.85 -3.20 -23.86
CA VAL A 164 13.26 -1.96 -23.17
C VAL A 164 13.65 -0.91 -24.19
N GLU A 165 13.03 0.26 -24.16
CA GLU A 165 13.36 1.39 -25.05
C GLU A 165 14.58 2.19 -24.52
N ARG A 166 15.69 1.50 -24.29
CA ARG A 166 16.95 2.10 -23.83
C ARG A 166 18.09 1.68 -24.73
N ASN A 167 18.20 2.32 -25.89
CA ASN A 167 19.10 1.94 -27.00
C ASN A 167 20.58 1.80 -26.58
N GLU A 168 21.05 2.63 -25.65
CA GLU A 168 22.40 2.55 -25.06
C GLU A 168 22.69 1.20 -24.36
N CYS A 169 21.65 0.51 -23.91
CA CYS A 169 21.73 -0.77 -23.22
C CYS A 169 21.53 -1.99 -24.12
N HIS A 170 21.32 -1.78 -25.42
CA HIS A 170 21.18 -2.86 -26.41
C HIS A 170 22.53 -3.27 -27.00
N GLN A 171 23.62 -2.54 -26.72
CA GLN A 171 24.89 -2.64 -27.43
C GLN A 171 25.96 -3.56 -26.79
N SER A 172 25.66 -4.33 -25.75
CA SER A 172 26.67 -5.14 -25.05
C SER A 172 26.66 -6.65 -25.36
N HIS A 173 26.21 -7.07 -26.55
CA HIS A 173 26.20 -8.50 -26.94
C HIS A 173 26.83 -8.82 -28.31
N TYR A 174 27.92 -8.14 -28.68
CA TYR A 174 28.81 -8.61 -29.75
C TYR A 174 30.28 -8.26 -29.44
N PHE A 175 30.90 -9.03 -28.55
CA PHE A 175 32.31 -9.46 -28.62
C PHE A 175 32.45 -10.79 -27.88
#